data_AF-A0A6H1Z9H3-F1
#
_entry.id   AF-A0A6H1Z9H3-F1
#
_cell.length_a   1.000
_cell.length_b   1.000
_cell.length_c   1.000
_cell.angle_alpha   90.00
_cell.angle_beta   90.00
_cell.angle_gamma   90.00
#
_symmetry.space_group_name_H-M   'P 1'
#
loop_
_entity.id
_entity.type
_entity.pdbx_description
1 polymer ?
#
loop_
_entity_poly.entity_id
_entity_poly.type
_entity_poly.pdbx_seq_one_letter_code
_entity_poly.pdbx_strand_id
1 'polypeptide(L)'
;MPRMPYRLKYVDGERAFRLMWIERKSCREVCLLLAQEGKYNRETGKPVTPSAVNTSAWRWMFAHLPEAREAIRKLYLDWGDPMTEEDIDRMLTIRAKQAFTKVGYKRFIAANGWEKYLV
;
A
#
# COMPACT_ATOMS: atom_id res chain seq x y z
N MET A 1 1.43 -25.86 -27.03
CA MET A 1 1.82 -25.60 -25.62
C MET A 1 0.56 -25.38 -24.81
N PRO A 2 0.27 -26.19 -23.78
CA PRO A 2 -0.92 -25.98 -22.95
C PRO A 2 -0.74 -24.67 -22.17
N ARG A 3 -1.70 -23.75 -22.32
CA ARG A 3 -1.75 -22.50 -21.57
C ARG A 3 -1.91 -22.83 -20.09
N MET A 4 -0.84 -22.70 -19.32
CA MET A 4 -0.91 -22.90 -17.88
C MET A 4 -1.81 -21.82 -17.26
N PRO A 5 -2.81 -22.19 -16.45
CA PRO A 5 -3.62 -21.25 -15.68
C PRO A 5 -2.82 -20.77 -14.45
N TYR A 6 -3.30 -19.70 -13.81
CA TYR A 6 -2.83 -19.04 -12.58
C TYR A 6 -1.96 -17.78 -12.74
N ARG A 7 -2.68 -16.65 -12.86
CA ARG A 7 -2.22 -15.26 -12.73
C ARG A 7 -1.54 -15.02 -11.36
N LEU A 8 -0.34 -14.42 -11.30
CA LEU A 8 0.25 -13.91 -10.04
C LEU A 8 -0.36 -12.54 -9.84
N LYS A 9 -1.57 -12.53 -9.30
CA LYS A 9 -2.40 -11.32 -9.20
C LYS A 9 -2.02 -10.42 -8.02
N TYR A 10 -1.15 -10.88 -7.11
CA TYR A 10 -0.91 -10.23 -5.83
C TYR A 10 0.58 -10.17 -5.49
N VAL A 11 1.12 -8.95 -5.42
CA VAL A 11 2.25 -8.67 -4.53
C VAL A 11 1.67 -8.81 -3.12
N ASP A 12 2.35 -9.57 -2.26
CA ASP A 12 1.98 -9.68 -0.85
C ASP A 12 1.98 -8.27 -0.23
N GLY A 13 0.80 -7.79 0.14
CA GLY A 13 0.60 -6.44 0.61
C GLY A 13 1.24 -6.20 1.98
N GLU A 14 1.26 -7.22 2.85
CA GLU A 14 1.95 -7.13 4.14
C GLU A 14 3.45 -7.02 3.91
N ARG A 15 4.00 -7.89 3.06
CA ARG A 15 5.43 -7.87 2.76
C ARG A 15 5.86 -6.56 2.12
N ALA A 16 5.07 -6.06 1.16
CA ALA A 16 5.31 -4.75 0.54
C ALA A 16 5.25 -3.62 1.57
N PHE A 17 4.25 -3.64 2.46
CA PHE A 17 4.14 -2.67 3.55
C PHE A 17 5.37 -2.71 4.46
N ARG A 18 5.78 -3.88 4.96
CA ARG A 18 6.92 -4.03 5.85
C ARG A 18 8.21 -3.54 5.19
N LEU A 19 8.46 -3.93 3.95
CA LEU A 19 9.64 -3.48 3.22
C LEU A 19 9.67 -1.96 3.03
N MET A 20 8.52 -1.34 2.75
CA MET A 20 8.45 0.10 2.49
C MET A 20 8.45 0.96 3.76
N TRP A 21 7.62 0.62 4.74
CA TRP A 21 7.33 1.48 5.89
C TRP A 21 8.12 1.12 7.14
N ILE A 22 8.56 -0.14 7.27
CA ILE A 22 9.37 -0.59 8.40
C ILE A 22 10.85 -0.65 8.00
N GLU A 23 11.17 -1.31 6.88
CA GLU A 23 12.54 -1.43 6.37
C GLU A 23 12.98 -0.24 5.49
N ARG A 24 12.12 0.76 5.31
CA ARG A 24 12.39 2.04 4.62
C ARG A 24 12.91 1.91 3.18
N LYS A 25 12.49 0.87 2.46
CA LYS A 25 12.88 0.65 1.07
C LYS A 25 11.97 1.41 0.11
N SER A 26 12.56 1.99 -0.93
CA SER A 26 11.80 2.54 -2.05
C SER A 26 11.06 1.43 -2.81
N CYS A 27 9.98 1.79 -3.51
CA CYS A 27 9.26 0.83 -4.36
C CYS A 27 10.18 0.13 -5.37
N ARG A 28 11.22 0.81 -5.86
CA ARG A 28 12.20 0.24 -6.80
C ARG A 28 13.06 -0.82 -6.14
N GLU A 29 13.55 -0.56 -4.93
CA GLU A 29 14.31 -1.56 -4.15
C GLU A 29 13.45 -2.78 -3.82
N VAL A 30 12.17 -2.57 -3.46
CA VAL A 30 11.24 -3.67 -3.24
C VAL A 30 11.04 -4.50 -4.50
N CYS A 31 10.87 -3.88 -5.67
CA CYS A 31 10.77 -4.63 -6.92
C CYS A 31 12.03 -5.48 -7.21
N LEU A 32 13.22 -4.95 -6.93
CA LEU A 32 14.48 -5.66 -7.13
C LEU A 32 14.61 -6.86 -6.18
N LEU A 33 14.28 -6.68 -4.90
CA LEU A 33 14.28 -7.78 -3.92
C LEU A 33 13.30 -8.88 -4.31
N LEU A 34 12.07 -8.50 -4.66
CA LEU A 34 11.07 -9.46 -5.11
C LEU A 34 11.54 -10.21 -6.37
N ALA A 35 12.21 -9.53 -7.31
CA ALA A 35 12.79 -10.20 -8.47
C ALA A 35 13.93 -11.16 -8.11
N GLN A 36 14.83 -10.80 -7.19
CA GLN A 36 15.90 -11.66 -6.68
C GLN A 36 15.34 -12.92 -5.99
N GLU A 37 14.19 -12.80 -5.32
CA GLU A 37 13.44 -13.92 -4.72
C GLU A 37 12.65 -14.75 -5.75
N GLY A 38 12.77 -14.45 -7.04
CA GLY A 38 12.04 -15.13 -8.11
C GLY A 38 10.54 -14.77 -8.19
N LYS A 39 10.11 -13.67 -7.56
CA LYS A 39 8.72 -13.20 -7.59
C LYS A 39 8.49 -12.30 -8.81
N TYR A 40 7.76 -12.84 -9.78
CA TYR A 40 7.41 -12.16 -11.03
C TYR A 40 5.90 -12.12 -11.26
N ASN A 41 5.44 -11.25 -12.15
CA ASN A 41 4.07 -11.32 -12.63
C ASN A 41 3.91 -12.54 -13.55
N ARG A 42 3.15 -13.57 -13.13
CA ARG A 42 2.94 -14.81 -13.92
C ARG A 42 2.25 -14.56 -15.27
N GLU A 43 1.45 -13.49 -15.43
CA GLU A 43 0.76 -13.22 -16.70
C GLU A 43 1.73 -12.70 -17.77
N THR A 44 2.70 -11.88 -17.38
CA THR A 44 3.60 -11.21 -18.32
C THR A 44 5.01 -11.78 -18.31
N GLY A 45 5.37 -12.58 -17.31
CA GLY A 45 6.75 -13.02 -17.05
C GLY A 45 7.68 -11.90 -16.62
N LYS A 46 7.15 -10.68 -16.40
CA LYS A 46 7.95 -9.48 -16.10
C LYS A 46 8.09 -9.28 -14.60
N PRO A 47 9.13 -8.53 -14.17
CA PRO A 47 9.24 -8.07 -12.79
C PRO A 47 7.98 -7.34 -12.31
N VAL A 48 7.73 -7.40 -11.01
CA VAL A 48 6.68 -6.61 -10.37
C VAL A 48 6.96 -5.12 -10.56
N THR A 49 5.91 -4.33 -10.76
CA THR A 49 6.06 -2.89 -11.01
C THR A 49 6.00 -2.11 -9.69
N PRO A 50 6.67 -0.94 -9.60
CA PRO A 50 6.58 -0.07 -8.42
C PRO A 50 5.13 0.29 -8.06
N SER A 51 4.28 0.51 -9.08
CA SER A 51 2.87 0.80 -8.90
C SER A 51 2.11 -0.38 -8.25
N ALA A 52 2.40 -1.61 -8.65
CA ALA A 52 1.77 -2.80 -8.08
C ALA A 52 2.20 -3.02 -6.61
N VAL A 53 3.48 -2.79 -6.30
CA VAL A 53 4.01 -2.83 -4.93
C VAL A 53 3.30 -1.80 -4.05
N ASN A 54 3.31 -0.53 -4.47
CA ASN A 54 2.70 0.56 -3.72
C ASN A 54 1.20 0.34 -3.51
N THR A 55 0.47 -0.06 -4.55
CA THR A 55 -0.98 -0.32 -4.45
C THR A 55 -1.28 -1.46 -3.49
N SER A 56 -0.46 -2.51 -3.50
CA SER A 56 -0.67 -3.68 -2.64
C SER A 56 -0.38 -3.37 -1.18
N ALA A 57 0.68 -2.60 -0.91
CA ALA A 57 0.98 -2.09 0.43
C ALA A 57 -0.18 -1.24 0.99
N TRP A 58 -0.67 -0.26 0.23
CA TRP A 58 -1.79 0.58 0.67
C TRP A 58 -3.08 -0.21 0.92
N ARG A 59 -3.40 -1.19 0.07
CA ARG A 59 -4.56 -2.06 0.30
C ARG A 59 -4.45 -2.83 1.61
N TRP A 60 -3.26 -3.35 1.92
CA TRP A 60 -3.02 -4.01 3.19
C TRP A 60 -3.15 -3.02 4.36
N MET A 61 -2.59 -1.81 4.24
CA MET A 61 -2.69 -0.76 5.26
C MET A 61 -4.14 -0.37 5.56
N PHE A 62 -5.00 -0.26 4.54
CA PHE A 62 -6.41 0.06 4.75
C PHE A 62 -7.21 -1.09 5.40
N ALA A 63 -6.75 -2.33 5.24
CA ALA A 63 -7.32 -3.47 5.95
C ALA A 63 -6.82 -3.57 7.41
N HIS A 64 -5.66 -2.98 7.72
CA HIS A 64 -4.98 -3.05 9.01
C HIS A 64 -4.65 -1.64 9.53
N LEU A 65 -5.66 -0.76 9.56
CA LEU A 65 -5.49 0.66 9.85
C LEU A 65 -4.73 0.96 11.15
N PRO A 66 -5.03 0.32 12.30
CA PRO A 66 -4.31 0.61 13.54
C PRO A 66 -2.79 0.42 13.41
N GLU A 67 -2.36 -0.68 12.79
CA GLU A 67 -0.95 -1.01 12.57
C GLU A 67 -0.31 -0.05 11.56
N ALA A 68 -1.03 0.27 10.49
CA ALA A 68 -0.57 1.22 9.49
C ALA A 68 -0.36 2.63 10.06
N ARG A 69 -1.27 3.10 10.91
CA ARG A 69 -1.18 4.42 11.55
C ARG A 69 0.05 4.52 12.44
N GLU A 70 0.31 3.50 13.24
CA GLU A 70 1.49 3.48 14.12
C GLU A 70 2.79 3.50 13.31
N ALA A 71 2.85 2.71 12.23
CA ALA A 71 4.01 2.71 11.34
C ALA A 71 4.24 4.07 10.66
N ILE A 72 3.16 4.74 10.21
CA ILE A 72 3.23 6.09 9.65
C ILE A 72 3.75 7.08 10.70
N ARG A 73 3.16 7.09 11.89
CA ARG A 73 3.52 8.01 12.97
C ARG A 73 5.00 7.87 13.33
N LYS A 74 5.46 6.63 13.49
CA LYS A 74 6.87 6.34 13.78
C LYS A 74 7.80 6.77 12.65
N LEU A 75 7.45 6.48 11.39
CA LEU A 75 8.29 6.85 10.25
C LEU A 75 8.52 8.37 10.18
N TYR A 76 7.45 9.14 10.33
CA TYR A 76 7.49 10.59 10.26
C TYR A 76 8.17 11.23 11.47
N LEU A 77 7.96 10.66 12.67
CA LEU A 77 8.72 11.02 13.85
C LEU A 77 10.23 10.81 13.65
N ASP A 78 10.63 9.67 13.09
CA ASP A 78 12.03 9.35 12.80
C ASP A 78 12.65 10.26 11.72
N TRP A 79 11.83 10.86 10.86
CA TRP A 79 12.27 11.86 9.87
C TRP A 79 12.34 13.27 10.44
N GLY A 80 11.99 13.46 11.72
CA GLY A 80 11.98 14.77 12.37
C GLY A 80 10.75 15.63 12.00
N ASP A 81 9.72 15.02 11.41
CA ASP A 81 8.49 15.69 10.98
C ASP A 81 7.27 14.98 11.59
N PRO A 82 7.02 15.14 12.91
CA PRO A 82 5.96 14.41 13.58
C PRO A 82 4.58 14.81 13.04
N MET A 83 3.84 13.83 12.52
CA MET A 83 2.47 14.04 12.04
C MET A 83 1.44 14.03 13.17
N THR A 84 0.47 14.94 13.12
CA THR A 84 -0.73 14.86 13.97
C THR A 84 -1.69 13.78 13.47
N GLU A 85 -2.67 13.39 14.29
CA GLU A 85 -3.72 12.46 13.86
C GLU A 85 -4.50 12.99 12.65
N GLU A 86 -4.72 14.31 12.58
CA GLU A 86 -5.40 14.95 11.47
C GLU A 86 -4.59 14.89 10.18
N ASP A 87 -3.26 15.02 10.25
CA ASP A 87 -2.39 14.87 9.08
C ASP A 87 -2.42 13.44 8.56
N ILE A 88 -2.42 12.45 9.47
CA ILE A 88 -2.53 11.03 9.12
C ILE A 88 -3.88 10.76 8.47
N ASP A 89 -4.98 11.24 9.04
CA ASP A 89 -6.33 11.06 8.48
C ASP A 89 -6.45 11.67 7.08
N ARG A 90 -5.91 12.87 6.88
CA ARG A 90 -5.89 13.55 5.58
C ARG A 90 -5.07 12.76 4.56
N MET A 91 -3.89 12.27 4.94
CA MET A 91 -3.06 11.44 4.07
C MET A 91 -3.77 10.15 3.68
N LEU A 92 -4.36 9.44 4.65
CA LEU A 92 -5.08 8.19 4.42
C LEU A 92 -6.29 8.41 3.51
N THR A 93 -6.99 9.52 3.67
CA THR A 93 -8.12 9.91 2.80
C THR A 93 -7.66 10.10 1.34
N ILE A 94 -6.57 10.84 1.10
CA ILE A 94 -6.01 11.05 -0.24
C ILE A 94 -5.62 9.72 -0.89
N ARG A 95 -4.98 8.83 -0.13
CA ARG A 95 -4.52 7.52 -0.62
C ARG A 95 -5.69 6.56 -0.84
N ALA A 96 -6.73 6.61 -0.01
CA ALA A 96 -7.92 5.79 -0.16
C ALA A 96 -8.66 6.11 -1.48
N LYS A 97 -8.67 7.38 -1.89
CA LYS A 97 -9.25 7.80 -3.19
C LYS A 97 -8.57 7.13 -4.38
N GLN A 98 -7.28 6.78 -4.26
CA GLN A 98 -6.51 6.09 -5.31
C GLN A 98 -6.65 4.57 -5.24
N ALA A 99 -6.89 4.01 -4.04
CA ALA A 99 -6.92 2.56 -3.82
C ALA A 99 -8.30 1.92 -4.03
N PHE A 100 -9.38 2.66 -3.79
CA PHE A 100 -10.75 2.17 -3.85
C PHE A 100 -11.52 2.69 -5.07
N THR A 101 -12.57 1.96 -5.45
CA THR A 101 -13.58 2.49 -6.39
C THR A 101 -14.32 3.67 -5.75
N LYS A 102 -15.00 4.51 -6.54
CA LYS A 102 -15.78 5.65 -6.01
C LYS A 102 -16.76 5.24 -4.89
N VAL A 103 -17.43 4.11 -5.04
CA VAL A 103 -18.37 3.58 -4.03
C VAL A 103 -17.60 3.03 -2.81
N GLY A 104 -16.53 2.26 -3.03
CA GLY A 104 -15.71 1.72 -1.95
C GLY A 104 -15.05 2.83 -1.11
N TYR A 105 -14.56 3.88 -1.77
CA TYR A 105 -13.97 5.05 -1.13
C TYR A 105 -14.97 5.73 -0.20
N LYS A 106 -16.18 6.06 -0.68
CA LYS A 106 -17.22 6.67 0.16
C LYS A 106 -17.56 5.83 1.38
N ARG A 107 -17.70 4.51 1.21
CA ARG A 107 -17.96 3.59 2.32
C ARG A 107 -16.82 3.55 3.33
N PHE A 108 -15.58 3.50 2.84
CA PHE A 108 -14.40 3.51 3.68
C PHE A 108 -14.28 4.80 4.50
N ILE A 109 -14.51 5.96 3.89
CA ILE A 109 -14.48 7.26 4.58
C ILE A 109 -15.58 7.34 5.64
N ALA A 110 -16.80 6.92 5.32
CA ALA A 110 -17.91 6.92 6.28
C ALA A 110 -17.68 5.98 7.46
N ALA A 111 -17.09 4.80 7.22
CA ALA A 111 -16.75 3.85 8.29
C ALA A 111 -15.71 4.39 9.28
N ASN A 112 -14.94 5.41 8.91
CA ASN A 112 -13.89 6.00 9.74
C ASN A 112 -14.24 7.42 10.24
N GLY A 113 -15.43 7.95 9.96
CA GLY A 113 -15.84 9.30 10.39
C GLY A 113 -15.04 10.43 9.72
N TRP A 114 -14.56 10.21 8.49
CA TRP A 114 -13.67 11.11 7.77
C TRP A 114 -14.37 11.97 6.70
N GLU A 115 -15.69 12.09 6.78
CA GLU A 115 -16.52 12.78 5.77
C GLU A 115 -16.13 14.25 5.61
N LYS A 116 -15.60 14.89 6.66
CA LYS A 116 -15.05 16.25 6.63
C LYS A 116 -13.91 16.44 5.62
N TYR A 117 -13.27 15.37 5.17
CA TYR A 117 -12.19 15.40 4.19
C TYR A 117 -12.63 15.05 2.76
N LEU A 118 -13.94 14.89 2.53
CA LEU A 118 -14.49 14.71 1.18
C LEU A 118 -14.48 16.06 0.44
N VAL A 119 -13.42 16.28 -0.34
CA VAL A 119 -13.32 17.38 -1.32
C VAL A 119 -13.49 16.85 -2.74
#